data_AF-I6ZYA3-F1
#
_entry.id   AF-I6ZYA3-F1
#
_cell.length_a   1.000
_cell.length_b   1.000
_cell.length_c   1.000
_cell.angle_alpha   90.00
_cell.angle_beta   90.00
_cell.angle_gamma   90.00
#
_symmetry.space_group_name_H-M   'P 1'
#
loop_
_entity.id
_entity.type
_entity.pdbx_description
1 polymer ?
#
loop_
_entity_poly.entity_id
_entity_poly.type
_entity_poly.pdbx_seq_one_letter_code
_entity_poly.pdbx_strand_id
1 'polypeptide(L)'
;MKSIRRGIIILTLLISGCSSAILLEKSEVTNVIIDANPSEWKGKFYNFEDKKIGAAYTNDNQNLYLCITFGDFRSFAPVLRGGLTLWVESDNRKVGLKFPIVYRERRTGDFNRDMLGNREEMRKMFEKRLQEFLENQNEIEILNEENYPLALINKSDNTYGIIADINRFESEIIYELQMPIGTGLINRDDDNLIKVKIETEEPARMTGDFGGGMRGSREGARLQRFANMFEPLELEFSLKLSF
;
A
#
# COMPACT_ATOMS: atom_id res chain seq x y z
N MET A 1 61.24 30.33 -21.41
CA MET A 1 60.27 29.74 -22.37
C MET A 1 59.95 28.31 -21.92
N LYS A 2 58.65 27.98 -21.81
CA LYS A 2 58.02 26.63 -21.63
C LYS A 2 58.23 25.95 -20.26
N SER A 3 57.27 25.30 -19.61
CA SER A 3 55.80 25.21 -19.74
C SER A 3 55.32 24.43 -18.50
N ILE A 4 54.51 25.05 -17.63
CA ILE A 4 53.90 24.34 -16.48
C ILE A 4 52.63 23.64 -16.98
N ARG A 5 52.66 22.31 -17.02
CA ARG A 5 51.48 21.47 -17.30
C ARG A 5 50.52 21.55 -16.13
N ARG A 6 49.40 22.26 -16.30
CA ARG A 6 48.28 22.22 -15.34
C ARG A 6 47.38 21.05 -15.74
N GLY A 7 47.49 19.95 -15.00
CA GLY A 7 46.52 18.86 -15.05
C GLY A 7 45.23 19.33 -14.39
N ILE A 8 44.13 19.29 -15.14
CA ILE A 8 42.78 19.54 -14.62
C ILE A 8 42.31 18.22 -13.99
N ILE A 9 42.20 18.20 -12.66
CA ILE A 9 41.53 17.12 -11.93
C ILE A 9 40.04 17.47 -11.92
N ILE A 10 39.24 16.75 -12.70
CA ILE A 10 37.78 16.82 -12.66
C ILE A 10 37.34 15.94 -11.48
N LEU A 11 36.99 16.58 -10.37
CA LEU A 11 36.38 15.97 -9.20
C LEU A 11 34.88 15.80 -9.49
N THR A 12 34.49 14.63 -9.98
CA THR A 12 33.08 14.22 -10.09
C THR A 12 32.52 14.01 -8.68
N LEU A 13 31.82 15.03 -8.16
CA LEU A 13 30.95 14.89 -6.99
C LEU A 13 29.88 13.84 -7.30
N LEU A 14 30.03 12.66 -6.71
CA LEU A 14 28.96 11.68 -6.58
C LEU A 14 27.98 12.24 -5.56
N ILE A 15 26.94 12.91 -6.05
CA ILE A 15 25.78 13.28 -5.23
C ILE A 15 24.96 12.00 -5.05
N SER A 16 25.35 11.16 -4.09
CA SER A 16 24.51 10.11 -3.56
C SER A 16 23.40 10.78 -2.76
N GLY A 17 22.26 11.03 -3.43
CA GLY A 17 21.03 11.42 -2.78
C GLY A 17 20.59 10.30 -1.84
N CYS A 18 20.92 10.43 -0.56
CA CYS A 18 20.28 9.66 0.49
C CYS A 18 18.81 10.09 0.49
N SER A 19 17.96 9.27 -0.14
CA SER A 19 16.51 9.42 -0.06
C SER A 19 16.13 9.17 1.40
N SER A 20 16.14 10.21 2.23
CA SER A 20 15.57 10.13 3.58
C SER A 20 14.09 9.80 3.43
N ALA A 21 13.66 8.66 3.98
CA ALA A 21 12.25 8.30 4.05
C ALA A 21 11.46 9.47 4.68
N ILE A 22 10.27 9.73 4.14
CA ILE A 22 9.40 10.82 4.62
C ILE A 22 9.04 10.54 6.08
N LEU A 23 9.34 11.46 7.00
CA LEU A 23 8.87 11.37 8.38
C LEU A 23 7.47 11.95 8.46
N LEU A 24 6.47 11.12 8.80
CA LEU A 24 5.12 11.60 9.04
C LEU A 24 5.05 12.30 10.40
N GLU A 25 4.25 13.37 10.47
CA GLU A 25 3.91 14.01 11.74
C GLU A 25 2.79 13.23 12.45
N LYS A 26 2.93 13.05 13.76
CA LYS A 26 1.91 12.37 14.58
C LYS A 26 0.62 13.18 14.58
N SER A 27 -0.48 12.51 14.31
CA SER A 27 -1.82 13.10 14.37
C SER A 27 -2.28 13.23 15.83
N GLU A 28 -2.81 14.40 16.19
CA GLU A 28 -3.48 14.63 17.48
C GLU A 28 -4.90 14.04 17.46
N VAL A 29 -4.99 12.71 17.38
CA VAL A 29 -6.24 11.93 17.44
C VAL A 29 -6.22 11.08 18.70
N THR A 30 -7.35 11.04 19.39
CA THR A 30 -7.56 10.27 20.62
C THR A 30 -8.79 9.38 20.46
N ASN A 31 -8.76 8.17 21.02
CA ASN A 31 -9.85 7.19 20.97
C ASN A 31 -10.15 6.64 19.56
N VAL A 32 -9.11 6.30 18.80
CA VAL A 32 -9.26 5.73 17.45
C VAL A 32 -10.11 4.46 17.48
N ILE A 33 -11.13 4.42 16.61
CA ILE A 33 -11.93 3.22 16.33
C ILE A 33 -11.52 2.71 14.96
N ILE A 34 -11.27 1.40 14.84
CA ILE A 34 -10.95 0.77 13.56
C ILE A 34 -12.26 0.35 12.89
N ASP A 35 -12.86 1.26 12.11
CA ASP A 35 -14.13 1.07 11.42
C ASP A 35 -14.11 1.52 9.94
N ALA A 36 -12.91 1.87 9.44
CA ALA A 36 -12.67 2.41 8.11
C ALA A 36 -13.49 3.69 7.82
N ASN A 37 -13.70 4.52 8.84
CA ASN A 37 -14.29 5.85 8.74
C ASN A 37 -13.24 6.93 9.06
N PRO A 38 -12.85 7.78 8.09
CA PRO A 38 -11.73 8.71 8.26
C PRO A 38 -12.12 9.96 9.08
N SER A 39 -13.32 10.01 9.65
CA SER A 39 -13.85 11.20 10.34
C SER A 39 -12.95 11.66 11.48
N GLU A 40 -12.34 10.73 12.22
CA GLU A 40 -11.42 11.02 13.32
C GLU A 40 -10.08 11.59 12.83
N TRP A 41 -9.71 11.29 11.59
CA TRP A 41 -8.44 11.65 10.95
C TRP A 41 -8.52 12.91 10.10
N LYS A 42 -9.69 13.55 10.04
CA LYS A 42 -9.97 14.66 9.11
C LYS A 42 -8.94 15.79 9.26
N GLY A 43 -8.28 16.12 8.14
CA GLY A 43 -7.28 17.18 8.08
C GLY A 43 -5.93 16.81 8.72
N LYS A 44 -5.68 15.53 9.00
CA LYS A 44 -4.45 15.02 9.60
C LYS A 44 -3.59 14.19 8.65
N PHE A 45 -4.04 14.02 7.40
CA PHE A 45 -3.33 13.24 6.40
C PHE A 45 -2.15 13.99 5.79
N TYR A 46 -1.02 13.30 5.69
CA TYR A 46 0.02 13.63 4.72
C TYR A 46 -0.38 13.05 3.36
N ASN A 47 -0.38 13.87 2.31
CA ASN A 47 -0.81 13.47 0.98
C ASN A 47 0.38 13.17 0.08
N PHE A 48 0.44 11.92 -0.40
CA PHE A 48 1.27 11.51 -1.52
C PHE A 48 0.53 11.85 -2.82
N GLU A 49 0.60 13.12 -3.22
CA GLU A 49 -0.18 13.70 -4.33
C GLU A 49 -0.02 12.95 -5.67
N ASP A 50 1.18 12.43 -5.95
CA ASP A 50 1.50 11.67 -7.16
C ASP A 50 0.76 10.33 -7.22
N LYS A 51 0.50 9.73 -6.06
CA LYS A 51 -0.22 8.45 -5.92
C LYS A 51 -1.67 8.61 -5.52
N LYS A 52 -2.09 9.82 -5.14
CA LYS A 52 -3.41 10.14 -4.57
C LYS A 52 -3.73 9.29 -3.35
N ILE A 53 -2.73 9.15 -2.48
CA ILE A 53 -2.84 8.39 -1.24
C ILE A 53 -2.60 9.34 -0.08
N GLY A 54 -3.47 9.30 0.93
CA GLY A 54 -3.25 9.96 2.21
C GLY A 54 -2.76 8.94 3.24
N ALA A 55 -1.88 9.36 4.15
CA ALA A 55 -1.52 8.57 5.32
C ALA A 55 -1.55 9.45 6.58
N ALA A 56 -2.11 8.93 7.65
CA ALA A 56 -2.12 9.54 8.98
C ALA A 56 -1.84 8.47 10.02
N TYR A 57 -1.14 8.83 11.08
CA TYR A 57 -0.87 7.92 12.18
C TYR A 57 -1.01 8.61 13.54
N THR A 58 -1.36 7.82 14.55
CA THR A 58 -1.18 8.18 15.96
C THR A 58 -0.74 6.94 16.73
N ASN A 59 -0.41 7.09 17.99
CA ASN A 59 -0.12 5.97 18.86
C ASN A 59 -0.48 6.35 20.30
N ASP A 60 -0.85 5.34 21.08
CA ASP A 60 -0.86 5.41 22.53
C ASP A 60 0.25 4.52 23.10
N ASN A 61 0.17 4.21 24.41
CA ASN A 61 1.15 3.37 25.08
C ASN A 61 1.10 1.90 24.68
N GLN A 62 0.00 1.45 24.08
CA GLN A 62 -0.29 0.06 23.79
C GLN A 62 -0.28 -0.23 22.29
N ASN A 63 -0.68 0.71 21.45
CA ASN A 63 -0.97 0.48 20.04
C ASN A 63 -0.46 1.63 19.15
N LEU A 64 -0.01 1.23 17.96
CA LEU A 64 0.11 2.09 16.80
C LEU A 64 -1.20 2.06 16.02
N TYR A 65 -1.65 3.23 15.57
CA TYR A 65 -2.82 3.41 14.72
C TYR A 65 -2.41 4.05 13.41
N LEU A 66 -2.88 3.49 12.29
CA LEU A 66 -2.62 4.02 10.95
C LEU A 66 -3.93 4.08 10.16
N CYS A 67 -4.14 5.19 9.47
CA CYS A 67 -5.20 5.37 8.49
C CYS A 67 -4.59 5.73 7.13
N ILE A 68 -4.99 5.01 6.09
CA ILE A 68 -4.57 5.22 4.71
C ILE A 68 -5.82 5.47 3.87
N THR A 69 -5.80 6.55 3.08
CA THR A 69 -6.86 6.85 2.13
C THR A 69 -6.37 6.64 0.71
N PHE A 70 -7.22 6.05 -0.11
CA PHE A 70 -7.04 5.93 -1.55
C PHE A 70 -8.05 6.85 -2.23
N GLY A 71 -7.57 7.98 -2.77
CA GLY A 71 -8.41 9.08 -3.25
C GLY A 71 -9.14 8.79 -4.56
N ASP A 72 -8.71 7.75 -5.30
CA ASP A 72 -9.44 7.27 -6.47
C ASP A 72 -9.26 5.78 -6.75
N PHE A 73 -10.03 5.29 -7.72
CA PHE A 73 -9.95 3.90 -8.15
C PHE A 73 -8.56 3.48 -8.63
N ARG A 74 -7.78 4.37 -9.27
CA ARG A 74 -6.45 4.00 -9.78
C ARG A 74 -5.47 3.78 -8.63
N SER A 75 -5.56 4.59 -7.58
CA SER A 75 -4.75 4.40 -6.37
C SER A 75 -5.05 3.09 -5.65
N PHE A 76 -6.29 2.58 -5.74
CA PHE A 76 -6.72 1.35 -5.07
C PHE A 76 -6.67 0.07 -5.94
N ALA A 77 -6.66 0.21 -7.27
CA ALA A 77 -6.69 -0.94 -8.19
C ALA A 77 -5.56 -1.98 -7.97
N PRO A 78 -4.31 -1.59 -7.62
CA PRO A 78 -3.27 -2.55 -7.25
C PRO A 78 -3.64 -3.38 -6.02
N VAL A 79 -4.32 -2.78 -5.03
CA VAL A 79 -4.79 -3.46 -3.81
C VAL A 79 -5.89 -4.46 -4.11
N LEU A 80 -6.88 -4.08 -4.93
CA LEU A 80 -7.91 -5.00 -5.41
C LEU A 80 -7.33 -6.21 -6.12
N ARG A 81 -6.19 -6.03 -6.79
CA ARG A 81 -5.53 -7.09 -7.54
C ARG A 81 -4.63 -7.94 -6.65
N GLY A 82 -3.80 -7.34 -5.80
CA GLY A 82 -2.70 -8.02 -5.11
C GLY A 82 -2.92 -8.23 -3.61
N GLY A 83 -3.95 -7.62 -3.04
CA GLY A 83 -3.98 -7.32 -1.61
C GLY A 83 -3.02 -6.19 -1.27
N LEU A 84 -2.85 -5.91 0.01
CA LEU A 84 -1.91 -4.91 0.53
C LEU A 84 -1.06 -5.55 1.62
N THR A 85 0.25 -5.35 1.54
CA THR A 85 1.19 -5.71 2.60
C THR A 85 1.73 -4.43 3.23
N LEU A 86 1.53 -4.30 4.54
CA LEU A 86 2.15 -3.28 5.36
C LEU A 86 3.34 -3.90 6.09
N TRP A 87 4.54 -3.48 5.72
CA TRP A 87 5.77 -3.83 6.41
C TRP A 87 6.05 -2.82 7.50
N VAL A 88 6.36 -3.33 8.68
CA VAL A 88 6.84 -2.53 9.81
C VAL A 88 8.23 -3.01 10.18
N GLU A 89 9.17 -2.06 10.23
CA GLU A 89 10.52 -2.27 10.71
C GLU A 89 10.76 -1.43 11.97
N SER A 90 11.08 -2.10 13.07
CA SER A 90 11.42 -1.51 14.38
C SER A 90 12.49 -2.37 15.04
N ASP A 91 13.49 -1.76 15.69
CA ASP A 91 14.59 -2.49 16.36
C ASP A 91 15.23 -3.59 15.47
N ASN A 92 15.53 -3.24 14.20
CA ASN A 92 16.09 -4.14 13.18
C ASN A 92 15.26 -5.41 12.88
N ARG A 93 13.99 -5.47 13.30
CA ARG A 93 13.08 -6.56 12.97
C ARG A 93 12.01 -6.05 12.02
N LYS A 94 11.78 -6.81 10.95
CA LYS A 94 10.79 -6.52 9.93
C LYS A 94 9.68 -7.55 9.96
N VAL A 95 8.43 -7.09 10.09
CA VAL A 95 7.22 -7.91 10.05
C VAL A 95 6.28 -7.37 8.98
N GLY A 96 5.63 -8.26 8.25
CA GLY A 96 4.61 -7.90 7.27
C GLY A 96 3.21 -8.20 7.81
N LEU A 97 2.26 -7.31 7.55
CA LEU A 97 0.84 -7.52 7.77
C LEU A 97 0.14 -7.43 6.42
N LYS A 98 -0.39 -8.55 5.95
CA LYS A 98 -1.15 -8.61 4.71
C LYS A 98 -2.64 -8.58 5.02
N PHE A 99 -3.25 -7.48 4.65
CA PHE A 99 -4.68 -7.22 4.72
C PHE A 99 -4.96 -6.04 3.80
N PRO A 100 -6.01 -6.05 2.98
CA PRO A 100 -6.86 -7.18 2.61
C PRO A 100 -6.10 -8.29 1.86
N ILE A 101 -6.60 -9.53 1.94
CA ILE A 101 -6.01 -10.71 1.30
C ILE A 101 -6.78 -11.03 0.00
N VAL A 102 -6.03 -11.34 -1.08
CA VAL A 102 -6.60 -11.78 -2.36
C VAL A 102 -6.23 -13.24 -2.63
N TYR A 103 -7.17 -14.16 -2.44
CA TYR A 103 -7.01 -15.56 -2.83
C TYR A 103 -7.02 -15.69 -4.36
N ARG A 104 -5.92 -16.18 -4.94
CA ARG A 104 -5.70 -16.29 -6.38
C ARG A 104 -6.71 -17.21 -7.08
N GLU A 105 -7.29 -18.18 -6.36
CA GLU A 105 -8.26 -19.15 -6.89
C GLU A 105 -9.61 -18.52 -7.31
N ARG A 106 -9.94 -17.32 -6.81
CA ARG A 106 -11.16 -16.58 -7.24
C ARG A 106 -10.94 -15.72 -8.50
N ARG A 107 -9.76 -15.78 -9.14
CA ARG A 107 -9.39 -14.90 -10.28
C ARG A 107 -9.72 -15.44 -11.67
N THR A 108 -10.84 -16.11 -11.86
CA THR A 108 -11.39 -16.42 -13.20
C THR A 108 -12.54 -15.48 -13.54
N GLY A 109 -12.27 -14.18 -13.43
CA GLY A 109 -13.03 -13.17 -14.15
C GLY A 109 -12.14 -12.61 -15.24
N ASP A 110 -11.99 -13.35 -16.34
CA ASP A 110 -11.31 -12.85 -17.53
C ASP A 110 -11.88 -11.47 -17.88
N PHE A 111 -11.04 -10.44 -17.87
CA PHE A 111 -11.42 -9.16 -18.40
C PHE A 111 -11.68 -9.35 -19.89
N ASN A 112 -12.95 -9.47 -20.27
CA ASN A 112 -13.28 -9.68 -21.66
C ASN A 112 -12.84 -8.44 -22.45
N ARG A 113 -12.09 -8.64 -23.54
CA ARG A 113 -11.48 -7.58 -24.35
C ARG A 113 -12.53 -6.57 -24.83
N ASP A 114 -13.75 -7.03 -25.05
CA ASP A 114 -14.90 -6.22 -25.46
C ASP A 114 -15.36 -5.23 -24.38
N MET A 115 -15.18 -5.55 -23.10
CA MET A 115 -15.55 -4.65 -21.99
C MET A 115 -14.64 -3.41 -21.92
N LEU A 116 -13.37 -3.50 -22.33
CA LEU A 116 -12.43 -2.36 -22.30
C LEU A 116 -12.88 -1.18 -23.18
N GLY A 117 -13.81 -1.41 -24.13
CA GLY A 117 -14.41 -0.37 -24.96
C GLY A 117 -15.57 0.40 -24.31
N ASN A 118 -16.20 -0.17 -23.28
CA ASN A 118 -17.41 0.35 -22.66
C ASN A 118 -17.14 0.84 -21.22
N ARG A 119 -16.99 2.17 -21.06
CA ARG A 119 -16.65 2.79 -19.78
C ARG A 119 -17.68 2.51 -18.68
N GLU A 120 -18.96 2.43 -19.01
CA GLU A 120 -20.01 2.22 -18.01
C GLU A 120 -20.04 0.78 -17.51
N GLU A 121 -19.86 -0.18 -18.41
CA GLU A 121 -19.79 -1.61 -18.08
C GLU A 121 -18.54 -1.93 -17.26
N MET A 122 -17.39 -1.35 -17.62
CA MET A 122 -16.17 -1.41 -16.82
C MET A 122 -16.38 -0.87 -15.41
N ARG A 123 -17.07 0.28 -15.27
CA ARG A 123 -17.39 0.85 -13.97
C ARG A 123 -18.26 -0.10 -13.14
N LYS A 124 -19.35 -0.63 -13.72
CA LYS A 124 -20.25 -1.56 -13.01
C LYS A 124 -19.54 -2.83 -12.55
N MET A 125 -18.71 -3.41 -13.41
CA MET A 125 -17.90 -4.57 -13.06
C MET A 125 -16.92 -4.26 -11.92
N PHE A 126 -16.24 -3.10 -11.97
CA PHE A 126 -15.33 -2.70 -10.90
C PHE A 126 -16.03 -2.47 -9.58
N GLU A 127 -17.16 -1.76 -9.59
CA GLU A 127 -17.98 -1.55 -8.40
C GLU A 127 -18.42 -2.87 -7.79
N LYS A 128 -18.86 -3.83 -8.62
CA LYS A 128 -19.20 -5.18 -8.17
C LYS A 128 -18.01 -5.89 -7.52
N ARG A 129 -16.84 -5.88 -8.17
CA ARG A 129 -15.62 -6.51 -7.64
C ARG A 129 -15.14 -5.85 -6.36
N LEU A 130 -15.23 -4.53 -6.27
CA LEU A 130 -14.89 -3.78 -5.07
C LEU A 130 -15.81 -4.19 -3.93
N GLN A 131 -17.13 -4.23 -4.16
CA GLN A 131 -18.09 -4.65 -3.16
C GLN A 131 -17.82 -6.08 -2.67
N GLU A 132 -17.69 -7.05 -3.58
CA GLU A 132 -17.36 -8.44 -3.24
C GLU A 132 -16.02 -8.53 -2.49
N PHE A 133 -15.03 -7.73 -2.90
CA PHE A 133 -13.75 -7.67 -2.24
C PHE A 133 -13.90 -7.21 -0.79
N LEU A 134 -14.57 -6.09 -0.53
CA LEU A 134 -14.74 -5.52 0.82
C LEU A 134 -15.54 -6.46 1.75
N GLU A 135 -16.59 -7.11 1.23
CA GLU A 135 -17.44 -8.02 2.02
C GLU A 135 -16.72 -9.30 2.49
N ASN A 136 -15.58 -9.65 1.89
CA ASN A 136 -14.87 -10.90 2.14
C ASN A 136 -13.55 -10.73 2.93
N GLN A 137 -13.35 -9.61 3.63
CA GLN A 137 -12.08 -9.31 4.34
C GLN A 137 -12.15 -9.64 5.84
N ASN A 138 -12.02 -10.93 6.16
CA ASN A 138 -12.10 -11.45 7.53
C ASN A 138 -10.79 -12.02 8.06
N GLU A 139 -9.73 -12.02 7.26
CA GLU A 139 -8.46 -12.63 7.60
C GLU A 139 -7.30 -11.64 7.44
N ILE A 140 -6.36 -11.68 8.38
CA ILE A 140 -5.10 -10.90 8.36
C ILE A 140 -3.95 -11.90 8.41
N GLU A 141 -2.99 -11.78 7.51
CA GLU A 141 -1.84 -12.68 7.45
C GLU A 141 -0.58 -11.95 7.96
N ILE A 142 0.11 -12.56 8.92
CA ILE A 142 1.41 -12.07 9.42
C ILE A 142 2.51 -12.75 8.60
N LEU A 143 3.44 -11.95 8.08
CA LEU A 143 4.57 -12.39 7.26
C LEU A 143 5.90 -12.13 7.97
N ASN A 144 6.89 -12.98 7.73
CA ASN A 144 8.28 -12.65 8.00
C ASN A 144 8.89 -11.80 6.86
N GLU A 145 10.14 -11.37 7.01
CA GLU A 145 10.87 -10.58 6.02
C GLU A 145 11.04 -11.25 4.64
N GLU A 146 10.89 -12.57 4.56
CA GLU A 146 10.98 -13.36 3.32
C GLU A 146 9.61 -13.57 2.65
N ASN A 147 8.55 -12.88 3.09
CA ASN A 147 7.16 -13.09 2.66
C ASN A 147 6.57 -14.46 3.06
N TYR A 148 7.19 -15.17 4.00
CA TYR A 148 6.66 -16.43 4.50
C TYR A 148 5.57 -16.18 5.56
N PRO A 149 4.39 -16.83 5.46
CA PRO A 149 3.32 -16.64 6.42
C PRO A 149 3.63 -17.30 7.75
N LEU A 150 3.68 -16.47 8.80
CA LEU A 150 3.89 -16.87 10.18
C LEU A 150 2.57 -17.21 10.88
N ALA A 151 1.50 -16.49 10.56
CA ALA A 151 0.18 -16.70 11.14
C ALA A 151 -0.92 -16.19 10.20
N LEU A 152 -2.09 -16.81 10.30
CA LEU A 152 -3.34 -16.35 9.70
C LEU A 152 -4.35 -16.08 10.80
N ILE A 153 -4.79 -14.84 10.94
CA ILE A 153 -5.67 -14.37 11.99
C ILE A 153 -7.07 -14.21 11.41
N ASN A 154 -8.04 -14.90 11.98
CA ASN A 154 -9.45 -14.57 11.72
C ASN A 154 -9.87 -13.40 12.61
N LYS A 155 -10.52 -12.38 12.06
CA LYS A 155 -11.00 -11.21 12.83
C LYS A 155 -11.88 -11.60 14.03
N SER A 156 -12.61 -12.71 13.94
CA SER A 156 -13.49 -13.19 15.02
C SER A 156 -12.76 -13.90 16.17
N ASP A 157 -11.49 -14.31 15.98
CA ASP A 157 -10.68 -15.04 16.96
C ASP A 157 -9.25 -14.45 17.04
N ASN A 158 -9.20 -13.13 17.17
CA ASN A 158 -7.95 -12.39 17.11
C ASN A 158 -7.27 -12.29 18.48
N THR A 159 -6.30 -13.16 18.71
CA THR A 159 -5.47 -13.16 19.94
C THR A 159 -4.23 -12.28 19.85
N TYR A 160 -3.89 -11.75 18.66
CA TYR A 160 -2.70 -10.94 18.42
C TYR A 160 -2.93 -9.45 18.67
N GLY A 161 -4.18 -9.01 18.89
CA GLY A 161 -4.53 -7.60 19.11
C GLY A 161 -4.42 -6.71 17.86
N ILE A 162 -4.18 -7.31 16.68
CA ILE A 162 -4.11 -6.59 15.40
C ILE A 162 -5.50 -6.42 14.83
N ILE A 163 -6.03 -5.20 14.78
CA ILE A 163 -7.34 -4.94 14.18
C ILE A 163 -7.11 -4.18 12.88
N ALA A 164 -7.67 -4.65 11.79
CA ALA A 164 -7.61 -3.92 10.53
C ALA A 164 -8.99 -3.90 9.88
N ASP A 165 -9.34 -2.78 9.27
CA ASP A 165 -10.56 -2.68 8.48
C ASP A 165 -10.35 -1.95 7.17
N ILE A 166 -11.21 -2.25 6.21
CA ILE A 166 -11.19 -1.62 4.91
C ILE A 166 -12.61 -1.44 4.39
N ASN A 167 -12.93 -0.21 4.02
CA ASN A 167 -14.26 0.09 3.49
C ASN A 167 -14.22 1.30 2.55
N ARG A 168 -15.33 1.52 1.86
CA ARG A 168 -15.56 2.73 1.08
C ARG A 168 -16.25 3.78 1.94
N PHE A 169 -15.67 4.97 2.00
CA PHE A 169 -16.29 6.15 2.60
C PHE A 169 -16.42 7.23 1.53
N GLU A 170 -17.65 7.62 1.19
CA GLU A 170 -17.94 8.50 0.05
C GLU A 170 -17.28 8.03 -1.26
N SER A 171 -16.31 8.78 -1.79
CA SER A 171 -15.56 8.44 -3.01
C SER A 171 -14.21 7.78 -2.75
N GLU A 172 -13.79 7.67 -1.49
CA GLU A 172 -12.47 7.17 -1.10
C GLU A 172 -12.57 5.74 -0.56
N ILE A 173 -11.46 5.00 -0.66
CA ILE A 173 -11.29 3.74 0.08
C ILE A 173 -10.40 4.03 1.27
N ILE A 174 -10.83 3.55 2.43
CA ILE A 174 -10.21 3.81 3.72
C ILE A 174 -9.71 2.48 4.25
N TYR A 175 -8.43 2.45 4.58
CA TYR A 175 -7.77 1.34 5.26
C TYR A 175 -7.36 1.82 6.63
N GLU A 176 -7.69 1.07 7.67
CA GLU A 176 -7.29 1.36 9.04
C GLU A 176 -6.64 0.15 9.69
N LEU A 177 -5.66 0.42 10.53
CA LEU A 177 -4.90 -0.59 11.24
C LEU A 177 -4.62 -0.12 12.68
N GLN A 178 -4.89 -1.02 13.62
CA GLN A 178 -4.34 -1.02 14.98
C GLN A 178 -3.35 -2.17 15.09
N MET A 179 -2.16 -1.88 15.59
CA MET A 179 -1.14 -2.89 15.84
C MET A 179 -0.51 -2.71 17.23
N PRO A 180 -0.42 -3.76 18.06
CA PRO A 180 0.15 -3.65 19.40
C PRO A 180 1.65 -3.37 19.41
N ILE A 181 2.06 -2.56 20.39
CA ILE A 181 3.45 -2.20 20.68
C ILE A 181 3.95 -3.05 21.85
N GLY A 182 5.18 -3.56 21.75
CA GLY A 182 5.84 -4.34 22.79
C GLY A 182 5.48 -5.84 22.81
N THR A 183 4.81 -6.34 21.77
CA THR A 183 4.40 -7.76 21.63
C THR A 183 5.35 -8.58 20.75
N GLY A 184 6.44 -8.00 20.27
CA GLY A 184 7.35 -8.60 19.29
C GLY A 184 7.01 -8.28 17.83
N LEU A 185 5.83 -7.70 17.56
CA LEU A 185 5.43 -7.16 16.25
C LEU A 185 6.04 -5.77 16.02
N ILE A 186 5.83 -4.88 16.98
CA ILE A 186 6.52 -3.60 17.08
C ILE A 186 7.32 -3.63 18.38
N ASN A 187 8.62 -3.40 18.30
CA ASN A 187 9.47 -3.26 19.47
C ASN A 187 9.72 -1.78 19.76
N ARG A 188 9.88 -1.47 21.05
CA ARG A 188 10.33 -0.15 21.46
C ARG A 188 11.84 -0.12 21.39
N ASP A 189 12.39 0.85 20.66
CA ASP A 189 13.82 1.15 20.62
C ASP A 189 14.07 2.57 21.17
N ASP A 190 15.34 2.94 21.33
CA ASP A 190 15.71 4.23 21.94
C ASP A 190 15.25 5.43 21.08
N ASP A 191 15.20 5.25 19.76
CA ASP A 191 14.83 6.29 18.80
C ASP A 191 13.31 6.42 18.61
N ASN A 192 12.55 5.41 19.06
CA ASN A 192 11.12 5.25 18.86
C ASN A 192 10.71 5.45 17.40
N LEU A 193 11.59 5.03 16.49
CA LEU A 193 11.44 5.26 15.06
C LEU A 193 11.00 3.97 14.37
N ILE A 194 9.90 4.04 13.66
CA ILE A 194 9.36 2.92 12.91
C ILE A 194 9.40 3.26 11.44
N LYS A 195 9.98 2.38 10.62
CA LYS A 195 9.82 2.48 9.16
C LYS A 195 8.61 1.66 8.74
N VAL A 196 7.81 2.25 7.88
CA VAL A 196 6.63 1.62 7.30
C VAL A 196 6.80 1.59 5.79
N LYS A 197 6.66 0.41 5.19
CA LYS A 197 6.54 0.24 3.74
C LYS A 197 5.18 -0.37 3.43
N ILE A 198 4.43 0.28 2.56
CA ILE A 198 3.19 -0.26 1.99
C ILE A 198 3.52 -0.76 0.60
N GLU A 199 3.16 -2.01 0.30
CA GLU A 199 3.32 -2.56 -1.03
C GLU A 199 2.16 -3.47 -1.46
N THR A 200 2.01 -3.67 -2.77
CA THR A 200 1.08 -4.64 -3.34
C THR A 200 1.84 -5.64 -4.19
N GLU A 201 1.38 -6.90 -4.23
CA GLU A 201 2.03 -7.93 -5.06
C GLU A 201 2.16 -7.50 -6.53
N GLU A 202 3.29 -7.87 -7.14
CA GLU A 202 3.44 -7.69 -8.58
C GLU A 202 2.32 -8.44 -9.32
N PRO A 203 1.68 -7.78 -10.31
CA PRO A 203 0.75 -8.48 -11.15
C PRO A 203 1.50 -9.61 -11.86
N ALA A 204 1.03 -10.85 -11.69
CA ALA A 204 1.42 -11.93 -12.60
C ALA A 204 1.30 -11.40 -14.03
N ARG A 205 2.38 -11.52 -14.82
CA ARG A 205 2.41 -11.05 -16.21
C ARG A 205 1.15 -11.57 -16.88
N MET A 206 0.40 -10.68 -17.53
CA MET A 206 -0.74 -11.11 -18.34
C MET A 206 -0.19 -11.90 -19.54
N THR A 207 0.07 -13.18 -19.34
CA THR A 207 0.43 -14.15 -20.39
C THR A 207 -0.82 -14.69 -21.07
N GLY A 208 -1.91 -13.92 -21.06
CA GLY A 208 -3.08 -14.23 -21.86
C GLY A 208 -2.65 -14.17 -23.33
N ASP A 209 -2.90 -15.25 -24.05
CA ASP A 209 -2.80 -15.31 -25.50
C ASP A 209 -3.85 -14.35 -26.08
N PHE A 210 -3.50 -13.06 -26.14
CA PHE A 210 -4.26 -12.05 -26.84
C PHE A 210 -4.09 -12.31 -28.34
N GLY A 211 -4.84 -13.31 -28.81
CA GLY A 211 -4.77 -13.87 -30.15
C GLY A 211 -4.44 -12.82 -31.21
N GLY A 212 -3.37 -13.12 -31.96
CA GLY A 212 -2.77 -12.27 -32.97
C GLY A 212 -3.78 -11.71 -33.95
N GLY A 213 -4.11 -10.43 -33.76
CA GLY A 213 -4.90 -9.65 -34.70
C GLY A 213 -4.34 -8.24 -34.70
N MET A 214 -3.43 -7.97 -35.64
CA MET A 214 -2.91 -6.63 -35.95
C MET A 214 -4.07 -5.67 -36.22
N ARG A 215 -4.53 -4.93 -35.21
CA ARG A 215 -5.43 -3.79 -35.37
C ARG A 215 -5.00 -2.63 -34.47
N GLY A 216 -4.28 -1.68 -35.08
CA GLY A 216 -4.29 -0.26 -34.73
C GLY A 216 -3.57 0.21 -33.45
N SER A 217 -2.75 1.26 -33.57
CA SER A 217 -2.03 1.93 -32.48
C SER A 217 -2.92 2.47 -31.35
N ARG A 218 -4.23 2.63 -31.57
CA ARG A 218 -5.19 3.09 -30.53
C ARG A 218 -5.58 1.99 -29.54
N GLU A 219 -5.53 0.73 -29.96
CA GLU A 219 -5.91 -0.40 -29.10
C GLU A 219 -4.78 -0.79 -28.15
N GLY A 220 -3.54 -0.79 -28.63
CA GLY A 220 -2.35 -0.96 -27.79
C GLY A 220 -2.23 0.11 -26.70
N ALA A 221 -2.52 1.37 -27.01
CA ALA A 221 -2.51 2.44 -26.03
C ALA A 221 -3.57 2.28 -24.91
N ARG A 222 -4.71 1.63 -25.21
CA ARG A 222 -5.75 1.33 -24.20
C ARG A 222 -5.33 0.19 -23.28
N LEU A 223 -4.76 -0.88 -23.85
CA LEU A 223 -4.24 -2.01 -23.06
C LEU A 223 -3.11 -1.56 -22.15
N GLN A 224 -2.19 -0.72 -22.63
CA GLN A 224 -1.14 -0.16 -21.80
C GLN A 224 -1.71 0.68 -20.64
N ARG A 225 -2.67 1.58 -20.91
CA ARG A 225 -3.32 2.37 -19.85
C ARG A 225 -4.06 1.52 -18.82
N PHE A 226 -4.63 0.40 -19.25
CA PHE A 226 -5.26 -0.57 -18.37
C PHE A 226 -4.24 -1.33 -17.54
N ALA A 227 -3.12 -1.76 -18.14
CA ALA A 227 -2.03 -2.43 -17.43
C ALA A 227 -1.40 -1.51 -16.37
N ASN A 228 -1.13 -0.25 -16.72
CA ASN A 228 -0.54 0.74 -15.81
C ASN A 228 -1.42 1.05 -14.59
N MET A 229 -2.72 0.76 -14.66
CA MET A 229 -3.63 0.92 -13.53
C MET A 229 -3.35 -0.09 -12.40
N PHE A 230 -2.68 -1.19 -12.72
CA PHE A 230 -2.30 -2.24 -11.78
C PHE A 230 -0.79 -2.30 -11.55
N GLU A 231 -0.08 -1.21 -11.85
CA GLU A 231 1.31 -1.07 -11.42
C GLU A 231 1.39 -1.25 -9.91
N PRO A 232 2.39 -2.00 -9.40
CA PRO A 232 2.55 -2.21 -7.98
C PRO A 232 2.59 -0.87 -7.24
N LEU A 233 1.79 -0.78 -6.18
CA LEU A 233 1.93 0.30 -5.23
C LEU A 233 3.16 0.01 -4.37
N GLU A 234 4.01 1.01 -4.20
CA GLU A 234 5.07 1.06 -3.19
C GLU A 234 5.08 2.46 -2.55
N LEU A 235 5.05 2.52 -1.23
CA LEU A 235 5.13 3.74 -0.44
C LEU A 235 5.97 3.47 0.80
N GLU A 236 6.87 4.38 1.15
CA GLU A 236 7.71 4.26 2.34
C GLU A 236 7.74 5.57 3.11
N PHE A 237 7.56 5.47 4.43
CA PHE A 237 7.64 6.58 5.35
C PHE A 237 8.08 6.10 6.73
N SER A 238 8.51 7.03 7.57
CA SER A 238 8.89 6.78 8.96
C SER A 238 7.89 7.43 9.91
N LEU A 239 7.70 6.80 11.06
CA LEU A 239 6.84 7.24 12.15
C LEU A 239 7.70 7.41 13.39
N LYS A 240 7.49 8.50 14.14
CA LYS A 240 8.07 8.65 15.47
C LYS A 240 6.99 8.42 16.52
N LEU A 241 7.17 7.40 17.36
CA LEU A 241 6.25 7.11 18.45
C LEU A 241 6.49 8.05 19.63
N SER A 242 5.45 8.26 20.44
CA SER A 242 5.53 9.02 21.69
C SER A 242 4.81 8.26 22.80
N PHE A 243 5.46 8.13 23.95
CA PHE A 243 5.01 7.40 25.14
C PHE A 243 4.96 8.33 26.35
#